data_AF-A0A5R2MZ90-F1
#
_entry.id   AF-A0A5R2MZ90-F1
#
_cell.length_a   1.000
_cell.length_b   1.000
_cell.length_c   1.000
_cell.angle_alpha   90.00
_cell.angle_beta   90.00
_cell.angle_gamma   90.00
#
_symmetry.space_group_name_H-M   'P 1'
#
loop_
_entity.id
_entity.type
_entity.pdbx_description
1 polymer ?
#
loop_
_entity_poly.entity_id
_entity_poly.type
_entity_poly.pdbx_seq_one_letter_code
_entity_poly.pdbx_strand_id
1 'polypeptide(L)' 'MIRISIDAMGGDHGPTVVIPALMTVATRRPDIRFVIYGREELVR' A
#
# COMPACT_ATOMS: atom_id res chain seq x y z
N MET A 1 -14.91 0.34 -9.57
CA MET A 1 -13.97 -0.32 -8.63
C MET A 1 -12.65 -0.50 -9.36
N ILE A 2 -11.58 0.15 -8.90
CA ILE A 2 -10.24 0.01 -9.48
C ILE A 2 -9.38 -0.80 -8.49
N ARG A 3 -8.63 -1.77 -9.00
CA ARG A 3 -7.67 -2.57 -8.20
C ARG A 3 -6.26 -2.24 -8.65
N ILE A 4 -5.40 -1.90 -7.69
CA ILE A 4 -4.01 -1.49 -7.95
C ILE A 4 -3.08 -2.45 -7.21
N SER A 5 -2.15 -3.05 -7.93
CA SER A 5 -1.06 -3.83 -7.35
C SER A 5 0.06 -2.89 -6.90
N ILE A 6 0.57 -3.09 -5.69
CA ILE A 6 1.65 -2.28 -5.12
C ILE A 6 2.78 -3.18 -4.64
N ASP A 7 4.01 -2.87 -5.04
CA ASP A 7 5.21 -3.35 -4.36
C ASP A 7 5.50 -2.45 -3.16
N ALA A 8 5.35 -2.99 -1.95
CA ALA A 8 5.59 -2.25 -0.71
C ALA A 8 7.07 -2.17 -0.34
N MET A 9 7.95 -2.94 -0.98
CA MET A 9 9.36 -3.02 -0.64
C MET A 9 10.22 -2.04 -1.44
N GLY A 10 9.66 -1.42 -2.48
CA GLY A 10 10.36 -0.48 -3.34
C GLY A 10 10.67 0.87 -2.68
N GLY A 11 11.83 1.43 -3.04
CA GLY A 11 12.29 2.74 -2.57
C GLY A 11 13.07 2.70 -1.24
N ASP A 12 13.71 3.81 -0.91
CA ASP A 12 14.68 3.90 0.20
C ASP A 12 14.08 3.59 1.58
N HIS A 13 12.77 3.82 1.75
CA HIS A 13 12.06 3.63 3.01
C HIS A 13 11.02 2.50 2.98
N GLY A 14 10.79 1.90 1.81
CA GLY A 14 9.89 0.76 1.60
C GLY A 14 8.55 0.85 2.36
N PRO A 15 8.16 -0.20 3.11
CA PRO A 15 6.81 -0.31 3.66
C PRO A 15 6.52 0.73 4.73
N THR A 16 7.56 1.26 5.41
CA THR A 16 7.40 2.29 6.44
C THR A 16 6.81 3.60 5.90
N VAL A 17 6.95 3.85 4.60
CA VAL A 17 6.37 5.01 3.91
C VAL A 17 5.18 4.60 3.03
N VAL A 18 5.28 3.47 2.32
CA VAL A 18 4.23 3.03 1.38
C VAL A 18 2.91 2.78 2.11
N ILE A 19 2.92 2.04 3.24
CA ILE A 19 1.68 1.65 3.94
C ILE A 19 0.91 2.87 4.47
N PRO A 20 1.51 3.84 5.20
CA PRO A 20 0.80 5.04 5.64
C PRO A 20 0.21 5.88 4.48
N ALA A 21 0.93 5.97 3.36
CA ALA A 21 0.45 6.67 2.17
C ALA A 21 -0.78 5.96 1.57
N LEU A 22 -0.75 4.64 1.44
CA LEU A 22 -1.88 3.85 0.95
C LEU A 22 -3.11 3.99 1.87
N MET A 23 -2.94 4.00 3.19
CA MET A 23 -4.05 4.21 4.13
C MET A 23 -4.72 5.58 3.93
N THR A 24 -3.93 6.62 3.69
CA THR A 24 -4.44 7.97 3.38
C THR A 24 -5.29 7.95 2.11
N VAL A 25 -4.84 7.28 1.05
CA VAL A 25 -5.60 7.16 -0.20
C VAL A 25 -6.85 6.31 0.01
N ALA A 26 -6.75 5.16 0.67
CA ALA A 26 -7.89 4.29 0.96
C ALA A 26 -9.00 5.02 1.73
N THR A 27 -8.63 5.94 2.62
CA THR A 27 -9.58 6.77 3.37
C THR A 27 -10.27 7.81 2.47
N ARG A 28 -9.51 8.47 1.61
CA ARG A 28 -10.04 9.53 0.72
C ARG A 28 -10.78 8.97 -0.51
N ARG A 29 -10.49 7.73 -0.91
CA ARG A 29 -10.95 7.07 -2.14
C ARG A 29 -11.39 5.63 -1.85
N PRO A 30 -12.56 5.45 -1.21
CA PRO A 30 -13.06 4.12 -0.83
C PRO A 30 -13.41 3.23 -2.03
N ASP A 31 -13.45 3.79 -3.25
CA ASP A 31 -13.66 3.09 -4.52
C ASP A 31 -12.41 2.33 -5.03
N ILE A 32 -11.24 2.58 -4.42
CA ILE A 32 -9.96 1.96 -4.76
C ILE A 32 -9.66 0.81 -3.80
N ARG A 33 -9.13 -0.29 -4.34
CA ARG A 33 -8.62 -1.42 -3.56
C ARG A 33 -7.16 -1.67 -3.92
N PHE A 34 -6.34 -1.92 -2.91
CA PHE A 34 -4.92 -2.24 -3.09
C PHE A 34 -4.68 -3.74 -2.87
N VAL A 35 -3.81 -4.31 -3.71
CA VAL A 35 -3.19 -5.62 -3.48
C VAL A 35 -1.73 -5.34 -3.19
N ILE A 36 -1.30 -5.62 -1.96
CA ILE A 36 0.02 -5.25 -1.46
C ILE A 36 0.92 -6.48 -1.51
N TYR A 37 2.05 -6.35 -2.18
CA TYR A 37 3.11 -7.35 -2.22
C TYR A 37 4.29 -6.88 -1.39
N GLY A 38 4.76 -7.73 -0.49
CA GLY A 38 5.88 -7.45 0.40
C GLY A 38 6.06 -8.58 1.41
N ARG A 39 7.05 -8.43 2.30
CA ARG A 39 7.22 -9.35 3.43
C ARG A 39 6.08 -9.14 4.40
N GLU A 40 5.33 -10.20 4.72
CA GLU A 40 4.09 -10.12 5.47
C GLU A 40 4.28 -9.40 6.81
N GLU A 41 5.36 -9.71 7.52
CA GLU A 41 5.70 -9.12 8.81
C GLU A 41 5.96 -7.60 8.79
N LEU A 42 6.18 -7.03 7.60
CA LEU A 42 6.42 -5.59 7.42
C LEU A 42 5.22 -4.83 6.84
N VAL A 43 4.20 -5.53 6.33
CA VAL A 43 3.06 -4.92 5.60
C VAL A 43 1.69 -5.22 6.22
N ARG A 44 1.64 -6.00 7.30
CA ARG A 44 0.42 -6.42 8.00
C ARG A 44 -0.21 -5.29 8.80
#